data_AF-A0A6V7H9H2-F1
#
_entry.id   AF-A0A6V7H9H2-F1
#
_cell.length_a   1.000
_cell.length_b   1.000
_cell.length_c   1.000
_cell.angle_alpha   90.00
_cell.angle_beta   90.00
_cell.angle_gamma   90.00
#
_symmetry.space_group_name_H-M   'P 1'
#
loop_
_entity.id
_entity.type
_entity.pdbx_description
1 polymer ?
#
loop_
_entity_poly.entity_id
_entity_poly.type
_entity_poly.pdbx_seq_one_letter_code
_entity_poly.pdbx_strand_id
1 'polypeptide(L)'
;MQSLYCDLGLKHDNSCPIDGGWTSWSSWGPCSGKCGFKGRRRRHRTCDNPAPSNNGASCIGPSYQIESCQITGCTMTDYEKVVNVHPTRKGELKIVQEFHKKLPALIELCFLVDCTFSIIEKILENNT
;
A
#
# COMPACT_ATOMS: atom_id res chain seq x y z
N MET A 1 7.71 -28.03 -33.36
CA MET A 1 8.61 -27.86 -34.54
C MET A 1 8.48 -26.47 -35.19
N GLN A 2 7.36 -25.75 -35.02
CA GLN A 2 7.14 -24.42 -35.64
C GLN A 2 8.05 -23.29 -35.09
N SER A 3 8.44 -23.30 -33.81
CA SER A 3 9.25 -22.22 -33.20
C SER A 3 10.66 -22.14 -33.78
N LEU A 4 11.32 -23.29 -33.98
CA LEU A 4 12.70 -23.35 -34.47
C LEU A 4 12.86 -22.72 -35.86
N TYR A 5 11.86 -22.83 -36.73
CA TYR A 5 11.89 -22.18 -38.06
C TYR A 5 11.78 -20.65 -37.97
N CYS A 6 11.08 -20.13 -36.95
CA CYS A 6 11.03 -18.70 -36.66
C CYS A 6 12.36 -18.21 -36.07
N ASP A 7 12.93 -18.97 -35.13
CA ASP A 7 14.23 -18.66 -34.52
C ASP A 7 15.39 -18.65 -35.54
N LEU A 8 15.31 -19.53 -36.54
CA LEU A 8 16.28 -19.61 -37.64
C LEU A 8 16.02 -18.64 -38.80
N GLY A 9 15.00 -17.78 -38.70
CA GLY A 9 14.65 -16.81 -39.76
C GLY A 9 14.16 -17.44 -41.07
N LEU A 10 13.79 -18.73 -41.04
CA LEU A 10 13.34 -19.49 -42.19
C LEU A 10 11.85 -19.26 -42.52
N LYS A 11 11.13 -18.52 -41.65
CA LYS A 11 9.72 -18.13 -41.83
C LYS A 11 9.57 -16.63 -41.54
N HIS A 12 9.07 -15.86 -42.52
CA HIS A 12 8.92 -14.39 -42.49
C HIS A 12 7.44 -13.98 -42.60
N ASP A 13 6.55 -14.49 -41.73
CA ASP A 13 5.13 -14.14 -41.77
C ASP A 13 4.51 -14.04 -40.36
N ASN A 14 3.33 -13.42 -40.27
CA ASN A 14 2.48 -13.17 -39.09
C ASN A 14 2.03 -14.44 -38.30
N SER A 15 2.65 -15.60 -38.55
CA SER A 15 2.32 -16.90 -37.94
C SER A 15 3.36 -17.36 -36.90
N CYS A 16 4.47 -16.63 -36.73
CA CYS A 16 5.44 -16.96 -35.68
C CYS A 16 4.87 -16.66 -34.28
N PRO A 17 5.17 -17.50 -33.27
CA PRO A 17 4.76 -17.25 -31.89
C PRO A 17 5.35 -15.92 -31.42
N ILE A 18 4.50 -15.09 -30.81
CA ILE A 18 4.93 -13.87 -30.13
C ILE A 18 4.68 -14.12 -28.65
N ASP A 19 5.77 -14.20 -27.88
CA ASP A 19 5.69 -14.33 -26.43
C ASP A 19 5.22 -13.01 -25.82
N GLY A 20 4.37 -13.14 -24.80
CA GLY A 20 3.79 -12.01 -24.08
C GLY A 20 4.85 -11.23 -23.31
N GLY A 21 4.82 -9.92 -23.44
CA GLY A 21 5.63 -8.99 -22.65
C GLY A 21 4.79 -8.19 -21.67
N TRP A 22 5.35 -7.98 -20.47
CA TRP A 22 4.72 -7.13 -19.47
C TRP A 22 4.80 -5.66 -19.88
N THR A 23 3.71 -4.91 -19.67
CA THR A 23 3.78 -3.45 -19.59
C THR A 23 4.58 -3.00 -18.38
N SER A 24 4.99 -1.73 -18.40
CA SER A 24 5.46 -1.06 -17.20
C SER A 24 4.40 -1.12 -16.11
N TRP A 25 4.85 -1.21 -14.86
CA TRP A 25 3.94 -1.12 -13.72
C TRP A 25 3.18 0.20 -13.74
N SER A 26 1.89 0.15 -13.42
CA SER A 26 1.10 1.31 -13.09
C SER A 26 1.70 2.04 -11.88
N SER A 27 1.30 3.30 -11.70
CA SER A 27 1.48 3.98 -10.42
C SER A 27 0.83 3.17 -9.29
N TRP A 28 1.37 3.32 -8.08
CA TRP A 28 0.72 2.77 -6.90
C TRP A 28 -0.65 3.41 -6.68
N GLY A 29 -1.65 2.58 -6.45
CA GLY A 29 -2.96 3.02 -6.00
C GLY A 29 -2.92 3.64 -4.59
N PRO A 30 -4.07 4.14 -4.11
CA PRO A 30 -4.16 4.72 -2.77
C PRO A 30 -3.86 3.68 -1.69
N CYS A 31 -3.38 4.17 -0.55
CA CYS A 31 -3.17 3.33 0.63
C CYS A 31 -4.52 2.92 1.21
N SER A 32 -4.76 1.61 1.33
CA SER A 32 -5.97 1.04 1.92
C SER A 32 -5.68 0.53 3.33
N GLY A 33 -6.60 0.77 4.27
CA GLY A 33 -6.44 0.34 5.67
C GLY A 33 -7.20 1.24 6.63
N LYS A 34 -7.05 0.98 7.93
CA LYS A 34 -7.56 1.86 8.98
C LYS A 34 -6.51 2.93 9.28
N CYS A 35 -6.97 4.18 9.33
CA CYS A 35 -6.17 5.29 9.81
C CYS A 35 -5.50 4.95 11.15
N GLY A 36 -4.23 5.32 11.32
CA GLY A 36 -3.44 4.95 12.51
C GLY A 36 -2.73 3.61 12.47
N PHE A 37 -2.78 2.90 11.33
CA PHE A 37 -2.02 1.67 11.11
C PHE A 37 -1.32 1.71 9.76
N LYS A 38 -0.35 0.80 9.58
CA LYS A 38 0.21 0.52 8.25
C LYS A 38 -0.90 -0.03 7.35
N GLY A 39 -1.14 0.67 6.25
CA GLY A 39 -2.03 0.23 5.18
C GLY A 39 -1.29 -0.60 4.14
N ARG A 40 -2.01 -0.95 3.07
CA ARG A 40 -1.49 -1.63 1.89
C ARG A 40 -1.92 -0.89 0.64
N ARG A 41 -1.02 -0.76 -0.33
CA ARG A 41 -1.33 -0.22 -1.66
C ARG A 41 -0.96 -1.22 -2.74
N ARG A 42 -1.64 -1.13 -3.88
CA ARG A 42 -1.48 -2.07 -4.99
C ARG A 42 -1.11 -1.34 -6.27
N ARG A 43 -0.31 -1.98 -7.12
CA ARG A 43 -0.09 -1.58 -8.51
C ARG A 43 -0.26 -2.77 -9.44
N HIS A 44 -0.45 -2.50 -10.72
CA HIS A 44 -0.82 -3.48 -11.74
C HIS A 44 0.07 -3.37 -12.97
N ARG A 45 0.13 -4.45 -13.75
CA ARG A 45 0.67 -4.48 -15.10
C ARG A 45 -0.11 -5.50 -15.92
N THR A 46 -0.03 -5.36 -17.23
CA THR A 46 -0.77 -6.15 -18.22
C THR A 46 0.20 -6.88 -19.14
N CYS A 47 -0.21 -8.03 -19.64
CA CYS A 47 0.60 -8.86 -20.54
C CYS A 47 0.21 -8.57 -22.00
N ASP A 48 0.46 -7.34 -22.43
CA ASP A 48 0.05 -6.82 -23.74
C ASP A 48 1.13 -5.97 -24.42
N ASN A 49 2.38 -6.05 -23.95
CA ASN A 49 3.51 -5.32 -24.51
C ASN A 49 4.72 -6.22 -24.87
N PRO A 50 4.61 -7.10 -25.88
CA PRO A 50 3.44 -7.31 -26.75
C PRO A 50 2.43 -8.32 -26.15
N ALA A 51 1.22 -8.38 -26.70
CA ALA A 51 0.26 -9.43 -26.35
C ALA A 51 0.70 -10.78 -26.92
N PRO A 52 0.59 -11.89 -26.15
CA PRO A 52 0.95 -13.20 -26.65
C PRO A 52 0.03 -13.61 -27.81
N SER A 53 0.61 -14.13 -28.88
CA SER A 53 -0.14 -14.59 -30.05
C SER A 53 0.54 -15.78 -30.73
N ASN A 54 -0.18 -16.48 -31.62
CA ASN A 54 0.32 -17.65 -32.36
C ASN A 54 0.95 -18.72 -31.46
N ASN A 55 0.30 -19.03 -30.33
CA ASN A 55 0.79 -19.95 -29.29
C ASN A 55 2.12 -19.52 -28.63
N GLY A 56 2.46 -18.24 -28.65
CA GLY A 56 3.53 -17.69 -27.83
C GLY A 56 3.22 -17.80 -26.33
N ALA A 57 4.27 -17.81 -25.53
CA ALA A 57 4.19 -17.98 -24.08
C ALA A 57 3.50 -16.78 -23.41
N SER A 58 2.68 -17.04 -22.40
CA SER A 58 2.15 -15.98 -21.53
C SER A 58 3.25 -15.39 -20.65
N CYS A 59 3.08 -14.14 -20.22
CA CYS A 59 4.02 -13.48 -19.33
C CYS A 59 4.17 -14.25 -18.01
N ILE A 60 5.42 -14.43 -17.57
CA ILE A 60 5.74 -15.13 -16.33
C ILE A 60 5.74 -14.14 -15.15
N GLY A 61 5.09 -14.54 -14.05
CA GLY A 61 5.03 -13.78 -12.80
C GLY A 61 3.69 -13.09 -12.56
N PRO A 62 3.57 -12.29 -11.48
CA PRO A 62 2.29 -11.72 -11.09
C PRO A 62 1.92 -10.47 -11.92
N SER A 63 0.62 -10.28 -12.15
CA SER A 63 0.03 -9.07 -12.77
C SER A 63 -0.22 -7.94 -11.77
N TYR A 64 0.01 -8.18 -10.48
CA TYR A 64 -0.14 -7.17 -9.43
C TYR A 64 0.96 -7.29 -8.37
N GLN A 65 1.20 -6.18 -7.69
CA GLN A 65 2.09 -6.11 -6.52
C GLN A 65 1.40 -5.37 -5.40
N ILE A 66 1.74 -5.74 -4.16
CA ILE A 66 1.24 -5.09 -2.96
C ILE A 66 2.42 -4.73 -2.06
N GLU A 67 2.38 -3.52 -1.49
CA GLU A 67 3.35 -3.09 -0.49
C GLU A 67 2.67 -2.40 0.70
N SER A 68 3.39 -2.29 1.81
CA SER A 68 2.98 -1.51 2.96
C SER A 68 3.08 -0.01 2.67
N CYS A 69 2.16 0.77 3.22
CA CYS A 69 2.15 2.21 3.12
C CYS A 69 1.64 2.85 4.42
N GLN A 70 1.90 4.15 4.58
CA GLN A 70 1.35 4.95 5.67
C GLN A 70 0.07 5.65 5.20
N ILE A 71 -0.95 5.64 6.06
CA ILE A 71 -2.17 6.41 5.85
C ILE A 71 -1.97 7.78 6.51
N THR A 72 -1.94 8.83 5.71
CA THR A 72 -1.76 10.23 6.14
C THR A 72 -3.10 10.97 6.14
N GLY A 73 -3.18 12.14 6.79
CA GLY A 73 -4.42 12.95 6.78
C GLY A 73 -5.53 12.38 7.67
N CYS A 74 -5.13 11.70 8.74
CA CYS A 74 -5.99 11.07 9.71
C CYS A 74 -6.68 12.08 10.64
N THR A 75 -7.98 11.88 10.92
CA THR A 75 -8.71 12.73 11.87
C THR A 75 -8.84 12.12 13.27
N MET A 76 -9.18 12.93 14.27
CA MET A 76 -9.52 12.43 15.62
C MET A 76 -10.69 11.46 15.62
N THR A 77 -11.67 11.65 14.73
CA THR A 77 -12.81 10.73 14.61
C THR A 77 -12.36 9.36 14.10
N ASP A 78 -11.33 9.32 13.25
CA ASP A 78 -10.74 8.06 12.80
C ASP A 78 -9.94 7.38 13.92
N TYR A 79 -9.24 8.16 14.76
CA TYR A 79 -8.60 7.66 15.98
C TYR A 79 -9.61 7.03 16.94
N GLU A 80 -10.72 7.70 17.22
CA GLU A 80 -11.76 7.22 18.12
C GLU A 80 -12.32 5.87 17.70
N LYS A 81 -12.58 5.69 16.39
CA LYS A 81 -13.05 4.40 15.84
C LYS A 81 -12.05 3.28 16.08
N VAL A 82 -10.75 3.57 16.04
CA VAL A 82 -9.69 2.62 16.32
C VAL A 82 -9.63 2.26 17.80
N VAL A 83 -9.60 3.28 18.66
CA VAL A 83 -9.41 3.14 20.11
C VAL A 83 -10.60 2.46 20.79
N ASN A 84 -11.82 2.71 20.32
CA ASN A 84 -13.03 2.11 20.89
C ASN A 84 -13.07 0.58 20.82
N VAL A 85 -12.28 -0.04 19.92
CA VAL A 85 -12.16 -1.50 19.80
C VAL A 85 -11.13 -2.07 20.77
N HIS A 86 -10.24 -1.24 21.32
CA HIS A 86 -9.17 -1.67 22.23
C HIS A 86 -9.53 -1.38 23.70
N PRO A 87 -9.75 -2.41 24.55
CA PRO A 87 -10.24 -2.23 25.93
C PRO A 87 -9.39 -1.27 26.77
N THR A 88 -8.06 -1.37 26.67
CA THR A 88 -7.11 -0.53 27.42
C THR A 88 -7.11 0.93 26.96
N ARG A 89 -6.99 1.19 25.65
CA ARG A 89 -6.89 2.55 25.10
C ARG A 89 -8.21 3.33 25.24
N LYS A 90 -9.35 2.64 25.30
CA LYS A 90 -10.66 3.28 25.51
C LYS A 90 -10.71 4.11 26.79
N GLY A 91 -10.03 3.67 27.86
CA GLY A 91 -9.97 4.40 29.14
C GLY A 91 -9.18 5.72 29.05
N GLU A 92 -8.20 5.78 28.15
CA GLU A 92 -7.27 6.90 28.00
C GLU A 92 -7.71 7.91 26.93
N LEU A 93 -8.75 7.59 26.15
CA LEU A 93 -9.19 8.38 25.00
C LEU A 93 -9.46 9.86 25.35
N LYS A 94 -10.04 10.14 26.51
CA LYS A 94 -10.32 11.51 26.95
C LYS A 94 -9.05 12.33 27.17
N ILE A 95 -8.00 11.71 27.73
CA ILE A 95 -6.73 12.40 27.99
C ILE A 95 -6.01 12.68 26.68
N VAL A 96 -6.00 11.71 25.77
CA VAL A 96 -5.43 11.87 24.43
C VAL A 96 -6.18 12.94 23.63
N GLN A 97 -7.51 12.99 23.73
CA GLN A 97 -8.32 14.05 23.09
C GLN A 97 -7.94 15.44 23.61
N GLU A 98 -7.83 15.63 24.92
CA GLU A 98 -7.43 16.93 25.50
C GLU A 98 -6.00 17.32 25.12
N PHE A 99 -5.10 16.34 25.03
CA PHE A 99 -3.74 16.56 24.56
C PHE A 99 -3.71 17.01 23.08
N HIS A 100 -4.41 16.30 22.20
CA HIS A 100 -4.46 16.65 20.77
C HIS A 100 -5.17 17.97 20.49
N LYS A 101 -6.11 18.41 21.36
CA LYS A 101 -6.65 19.77 21.30
C LYS A 101 -5.57 20.83 21.50
N LYS A 102 -4.63 20.58 22.42
CA LYS A 102 -3.51 21.50 22.72
C LYS A 102 -2.40 21.42 21.67
N LEU A 103 -2.14 20.23 21.12
CA LEU A 103 -1.05 19.97 20.16
C LEU A 103 -1.54 19.16 18.95
N PRO A 104 -2.25 19.78 17.99
CA PRO A 104 -2.85 19.07 16.85
C PRO A 104 -1.81 18.39 15.95
N ALA A 105 -0.60 18.93 15.84
CA ALA A 105 0.47 18.36 15.03
C ALA A 105 0.98 16.99 15.53
N LEU A 106 0.77 16.67 16.81
CA LEU A 106 1.22 15.40 17.39
C LEU A 106 0.25 14.25 17.12
N ILE A 107 -0.95 14.52 16.57
CA ILE A 107 -1.93 13.49 16.23
C ILE A 107 -1.33 12.46 15.26
N GLU A 108 -0.65 12.94 14.21
CA GLU A 108 -0.05 12.08 13.19
C GLU A 108 1.13 11.26 13.76
N LEU A 109 1.84 11.80 14.74
CA LEU A 109 2.93 11.09 15.43
C LEU A 109 2.40 10.00 16.37
N CYS A 110 1.31 10.26 17.11
CA CYS A 110 0.65 9.27 17.96
C CYS A 110 0.01 8.11 17.17
N PHE A 111 -0.25 8.30 15.88
CA PHE A 111 -0.72 7.28 14.95
C PHE A 111 0.40 6.42 14.36
N LEU A 112 1.63 6.96 14.29
CA LEU A 112 2.79 6.29 13.69
C LEU A 112 3.67 5.58 14.70
N VAL A 113 3.69 6.12 15.93
CA VAL A 113 4.39 5.60 17.08
C VAL A 113 3.27 5.32 18.06
N ASP A 114 3.06 4.07 18.48
CA ASP A 114 2.08 3.74 19.51
C ASP A 114 2.23 4.74 20.66
N CYS A 115 1.34 5.75 20.74
CA CYS A 115 1.44 6.82 21.72
C CYS A 115 1.15 6.18 23.08
N THR A 116 2.18 5.64 23.70
CA THR A 116 2.08 5.13 25.06
C THR A 116 1.80 6.34 25.93
N PHE A 117 0.78 6.23 26.75
CA PHE A 117 0.35 7.26 27.68
C PHE A 117 1.52 7.90 28.45
N SER A 118 2.54 7.10 28.78
CA SER A 118 3.79 7.52 29.43
C SER A 118 4.61 8.57 28.66
N ILE A 119 4.53 8.63 27.33
CA ILE A 119 5.18 9.67 26.52
C ILE A 119 4.41 10.98 26.65
N ILE A 120 3.07 10.92 26.67
CA ILE A 120 2.20 12.09 26.80
C ILE A 120 2.35 12.71 28.20
N GLU A 121 2.39 11.91 29.26
CA GLU A 121 2.63 12.38 30.63
C GLU A 121 3.93 13.19 30.73
N LYS A 122 5.04 12.68 30.20
CA LYS A 122 6.33 13.39 30.18
C LYS A 122 6.31 14.71 29.42
N ILE A 123 5.48 14.83 28.37
CA ILE A 123 5.34 16.09 27.63
C ILE A 123 4.52 17.09 28.46
N LEU A 124 3.49 16.64 29.15
CA LEU A 124 2.63 17.49 29.98
C LEU A 124 3.35 17.99 31.24
N GLU A 125 4.12 17.13 31.92
CA GLU A 125 4.89 17.50 33.12
C GLU A 125 5.98 18.55 32.86
N ASN A 126 6.55 18.56 31.65
CA ASN A 126 7.57 19.55 31.26
C ASN A 126 7.00 20.92 30.83
N ASN A 127 5.67 21.05 30.72
CA ASN A 127 4.98 22.28 30.28
C ASN A 127 4.13 22.94 31.39
N THR A 128 4.28 22.49 32.64
CA THR A 128 3.73 23.12 33.86
C THR A 128 4.85 23.68 34.71
#